data_AF-A0A8D7B2Z6-F1
#
_entry.id   AF-A0A8D7B2Z6-F1
#
_cell.length_a   1.000
_cell.length_b   1.000
_cell.length_c   1.000
_cell.angle_alpha   90.00
_cell.angle_beta   90.00
_cell.angle_gamma   90.00
#
_symmetry.space_group_name_H-M   'P 1'
#
loop_
_entity.id
_entity.type
_entity.pdbx_description
1 polymer ?
#
loop_
_entity_poly.entity_id
_entity_poly.type
_entity_poly.pdbx_seq_one_letter_code
_entity_poly.pdbx_strand_id
1 'polypeptide(L)'
;ALFLSLLFLVFLLPWAAGSSPLESSHLYRVLHVQERERLPPAVQVAAARGLLARLLPFHVSSFEFEIVSKETCGGAACFIISNHPSLSTKGFPEILIQGTSGVELSAGFHWYLKHWCLIHISWEKTGGLQLSSVPKVGSLPHVPSAGILVQRPVPLSYYQNAVTSSYSHAWWS
;
A
#
# COMPACT_ATOMS: atom_id res chain seq x y z
N ALA A 1 5.10 24.13 -53.74
CA ALA A 1 5.74 22.88 -53.26
C ALA A 1 6.63 23.13 -52.04
N LEU A 2 7.52 24.14 -52.03
CA LEU A 2 8.46 24.40 -50.93
C LEU A 2 7.86 24.95 -49.61
N PHE A 3 6.66 25.55 -49.65
CA PHE A 3 6.02 26.10 -48.45
C PHE A 3 5.29 25.06 -47.58
N LEU A 4 4.80 23.96 -48.18
CA LEU A 4 4.13 22.88 -47.43
C LEU A 4 5.13 21.97 -46.68
N SER A 5 6.37 21.90 -47.14
CA SER A 5 7.42 21.10 -46.52
C SER A 5 7.96 21.68 -45.20
N LEU A 6 7.84 23.00 -44.99
CA LEU A 6 8.30 23.63 -43.73
C LEU A 6 7.32 23.41 -42.56
N LEU A 7 6.02 23.26 -42.85
CA LEU A 7 4.98 23.04 -41.84
C LEU A 7 5.01 21.64 -41.23
N PHE A 8 5.56 20.65 -41.94
CA PHE A 8 5.71 19.28 -41.43
C PHE A 8 6.93 19.10 -40.51
N LEU A 9 7.94 19.97 -40.61
CA LEU A 9 9.15 19.89 -39.78
C LEU A 9 8.95 20.43 -38.36
N VAL A 10 7.93 21.27 -38.12
CA VAL A 10 7.61 21.80 -36.79
C VAL A 10 6.94 20.75 -35.88
N PHE A 11 6.34 19.70 -36.46
CA PHE A 11 5.71 18.60 -35.71
C PHE A 11 6.68 17.47 -35.32
N LEU A 12 7.95 17.54 -35.73
CA LEU A 12 8.98 16.53 -35.40
C LEU A 12 9.96 16.98 -34.32
N LEU A 13 9.79 18.18 -33.75
CA LEU A 13 10.50 18.52 -32.53
C LEU A 13 9.92 17.64 -31.41
N PRO A 14 10.72 16.74 -30.81
CA PRO A 14 10.28 16.09 -29.58
C PRO A 14 9.95 17.23 -28.64
N TRP A 15 8.72 17.28 -28.16
CA TRP A 15 8.41 18.04 -26.96
C TRP A 15 9.43 17.57 -25.95
N ALA A 16 10.46 18.40 -25.72
CA ALA A 16 11.54 18.09 -24.80
C ALA A 16 10.84 17.68 -23.52
N ALA A 17 10.99 16.42 -23.12
CA ALA A 17 10.38 15.88 -21.92
C ALA A 17 10.77 16.83 -20.79
N GLY A 18 9.86 17.76 -20.47
CA GLY A 18 10.07 18.70 -19.41
C GLY A 18 10.21 17.83 -18.18
N SER A 19 11.39 17.87 -17.57
CA SER A 19 11.63 17.25 -16.27
C SER A 19 10.40 17.52 -15.41
N SER A 20 9.75 16.45 -14.95
CA SER A 20 8.48 16.60 -14.25
C SER A 20 8.67 17.59 -13.08
N PRO A 21 7.70 18.45 -12.73
CA PRO A 21 7.85 19.44 -11.66
C PRO A 21 8.29 18.84 -10.31
N LEU A 22 8.11 17.52 -10.17
CA LEU A 22 8.56 16.73 -9.05
C LEU A 22 10.09 16.60 -8.99
N GLU A 23 10.79 16.40 -10.11
CA GLU A 23 12.25 16.19 -10.18
C GLU A 23 13.06 17.39 -9.65
N SER A 24 12.52 18.60 -9.74
CA SER A 24 13.13 19.81 -9.19
C SER A 24 12.70 20.14 -7.75
N SER A 25 11.85 19.32 -7.12
CA SER A 25 11.23 19.64 -5.83
C SER A 25 11.96 19.01 -4.65
N HIS A 26 11.90 19.64 -3.47
CA HIS A 26 12.35 19.06 -2.20
C HIS A 26 11.70 17.68 -1.91
N LEU A 27 10.50 17.42 -2.46
CA LEU A 27 9.81 16.14 -2.31
C LEU A 27 10.55 15.00 -3.02
N TYR A 28 11.18 15.24 -4.17
CA TYR A 28 11.98 14.23 -4.84
C TYR A 28 13.12 13.73 -3.97
N ARG A 29 13.83 14.64 -3.29
CA ARG A 29 14.90 14.26 -2.37
C ARG A 29 14.38 13.38 -1.22
N VAL A 30 13.24 13.74 -0.63
CA VAL A 30 12.63 12.94 0.45
C VAL A 30 12.24 11.55 -0.04
N LEU A 31 11.56 11.46 -1.18
CA LEU A 31 11.14 10.20 -1.79
C LEU A 31 12.35 9.32 -2.15
N HIS A 32 13.40 9.92 -2.71
CA HIS A 32 14.63 9.23 -3.05
C HIS A 32 15.34 8.67 -1.82
N VAL A 33 15.46 9.46 -0.74
CA VAL A 33 16.03 9.00 0.52
C VAL A 33 15.19 7.86 1.11
N GLN A 34 13.86 7.99 1.12
CA GLN A 34 12.96 6.94 1.60
C GLN A 34 13.12 5.64 0.81
N GLU A 35 13.31 5.73 -0.51
CA GLU A 35 13.57 4.57 -1.37
C GLU A 35 14.92 3.93 -1.03
N ARG A 36 15.97 4.75 -0.89
CA ARG A 36 17.35 4.31 -0.61
C ARG A 36 17.48 3.64 0.75
N GLU A 37 16.85 4.22 1.77
CA GLU A 37 16.90 3.75 3.16
C GLU A 37 15.86 2.64 3.44
N ARG A 38 15.22 2.10 2.40
CA ARG A 38 14.20 1.06 2.58
C ARG A 38 14.84 -0.21 3.15
N LEU A 39 14.26 -0.68 4.26
CA LEU A 39 14.69 -1.91 4.92
C LEU A 39 14.48 -3.16 4.03
N PRO A 40 15.22 -4.25 4.27
CA PRO A 40 15.04 -5.48 3.50
C PRO A 40 13.60 -6.01 3.53
N PRO A 41 13.14 -6.69 2.46
CA PRO A 41 11.79 -7.25 2.38
C PRO A 41 11.35 -8.05 3.61
N ALA A 42 12.21 -8.95 4.11
CA ALA A 42 11.91 -9.79 5.26
C ALA A 42 11.56 -8.98 6.53
N VAL A 43 12.24 -7.86 6.76
CA VAL A 43 11.99 -6.98 7.91
C VAL A 43 10.64 -6.27 7.77
N GLN A 44 10.32 -5.80 6.56
CA GLN A 44 9.04 -5.16 6.27
C GLN A 44 7.86 -6.14 6.41
N VAL A 45 8.00 -7.37 5.90
CA VAL A 45 7.02 -8.44 6.08
C VAL A 45 6.84 -8.77 7.56
N ALA A 46 7.93 -8.93 8.31
CA ALA A 46 7.87 -9.19 9.74
C ALA A 46 7.14 -8.07 10.50
N ALA A 47 7.38 -6.80 10.14
CA ALA A 47 6.68 -5.66 10.72
C ALA A 47 5.17 -5.69 10.42
N ALA A 48 4.77 -5.99 9.18
CA ALA A 48 3.37 -6.14 8.78
C ALA A 48 2.70 -7.33 9.51
N ARG A 49 3.40 -8.47 9.64
CA ARG A 49 2.93 -9.61 10.45
C ARG A 49 2.77 -9.24 11.92
N GLY A 50 3.68 -8.43 12.48
CA GLY A 50 3.56 -7.91 13.85
C GLY A 50 2.36 -6.99 14.02
N LEU A 51 2.03 -6.16 13.02
CA LEU A 51 0.81 -5.35 13.00
C LEU A 51 -0.44 -6.24 12.98
N LEU A 52 -0.48 -7.25 12.11
CA LEU A 52 -1.55 -8.24 12.07
C LEU A 52 -1.72 -8.92 13.44
N ALA A 53 -0.63 -9.38 14.06
CA ALA A 53 -0.68 -10.05 15.35
C ALA A 53 -1.23 -9.16 16.48
N ARG A 54 -0.96 -7.85 16.45
CA ARG A 54 -1.53 -6.91 17.41
C ARG A 54 -3.03 -6.66 17.17
N LEU A 55 -3.46 -6.64 15.90
CA LEU A 55 -4.84 -6.32 15.54
C LEU A 55 -5.78 -7.53 15.62
N LEU A 56 -5.34 -8.67 15.07
CA LEU A 56 -6.10 -9.92 14.96
C LEU A 56 -5.19 -11.11 15.36
N PRO A 57 -4.89 -11.28 16.65
CA PRO A 57 -3.91 -12.27 17.13
C PRO A 57 -4.25 -13.72 16.75
N PHE A 58 -5.54 -14.03 16.57
CA PHE A 58 -5.99 -15.37 16.19
C PHE A 58 -5.96 -15.63 14.67
N HIS A 59 -5.74 -14.60 13.84
CA HIS A 59 -5.78 -14.70 12.38
C HIS A 59 -4.40 -14.63 11.74
N VAL A 60 -3.32 -14.67 12.52
CA VAL A 60 -1.94 -14.54 12.00
C VAL A 60 -1.60 -15.59 10.93
N SER A 61 -2.16 -16.79 11.04
CA SER A 61 -1.98 -17.86 10.05
C SER A 61 -2.92 -17.74 8.85
N SER A 62 -3.98 -16.94 8.92
CA SER A 62 -4.94 -16.73 7.82
C SER A 62 -4.41 -15.79 6.73
N PHE A 63 -3.34 -15.05 7.00
CA PHE A 63 -2.77 -14.08 6.07
C PHE A 63 -1.31 -14.38 5.76
N GLU A 64 -0.97 -14.27 4.48
CA GLU A 64 0.40 -14.23 3.99
C GLU A 64 0.72 -12.86 3.41
N PHE A 65 1.96 -12.40 3.63
CA PHE A 65 2.44 -11.10 3.19
C PHE A 65 3.71 -11.27 2.37
N GLU A 66 3.77 -10.60 1.22
CA GLU A 66 4.91 -10.69 0.31
C GLU A 66 5.27 -9.32 -0.27
N ILE A 67 6.57 -8.98 -0.25
CA ILE A 67 7.03 -7.77 -0.93
C ILE A 67 7.24 -8.07 -2.42
N VAL A 68 6.62 -7.27 -3.26
CA VAL A 68 6.78 -7.30 -4.73
C VAL A 68 7.46 -6.03 -5.23
N SER A 69 8.02 -6.10 -6.44
CA SER A 69 8.64 -4.95 -7.06
C SER A 69 7.60 -3.97 -7.63
N LYS A 70 8.01 -2.73 -7.92
CA LYS A 70 7.09 -1.72 -8.48
C LYS A 70 6.67 -2.07 -9.91
N GLU A 71 7.46 -2.85 -10.63
CA GLU A 71 7.17 -3.31 -11.99
C GLU A 71 5.90 -4.16 -12.00
N THR A 72 5.71 -5.03 -11.00
CA THR A 72 4.47 -5.79 -10.77
C THR A 72 3.25 -4.87 -10.59
N CYS A 73 3.50 -3.65 -10.12
CA CYS A 73 2.52 -2.60 -9.87
C CYS A 73 2.47 -1.52 -10.96
N GLY A 74 3.00 -1.76 -12.17
CA GLY A 74 2.99 -0.78 -13.26
C GLY A 74 3.84 0.46 -12.99
N GLY A 75 4.91 0.33 -12.22
CA GLY A 75 5.86 1.40 -11.88
C GLY A 75 5.46 2.26 -10.68
N ALA A 76 4.29 2.03 -10.09
CA ALA A 76 3.79 2.76 -8.92
C ALA A 76 3.88 1.92 -7.63
N ALA A 77 3.79 2.59 -6.49
CA ALA A 77 3.56 1.88 -5.23
C ALA A 77 2.12 1.33 -5.22
N CYS A 78 1.97 0.04 -4.94
CA CYS A 78 0.67 -0.62 -4.88
C CYS A 78 0.63 -1.73 -3.83
N PHE A 79 -0.59 -2.20 -3.56
CA PHE A 79 -0.85 -3.49 -2.95
C PHE A 79 -1.77 -4.33 -3.83
N ILE A 80 -1.65 -5.65 -3.71
CA ILE A 80 -2.44 -6.64 -4.41
C ILE A 80 -3.01 -7.60 -3.37
N ILE A 81 -4.31 -7.88 -3.44
CA ILE A 81 -4.99 -8.84 -2.56
C ILE A 81 -5.53 -9.97 -3.42
N SER A 82 -5.23 -11.21 -3.06
CA SER A 82 -5.71 -12.41 -3.74
C SER A 82 -6.10 -13.48 -2.72
N ASN A 83 -6.94 -14.43 -3.14
CA ASN A 83 -7.11 -15.65 -2.37
C ASN A 83 -5.82 -16.45 -2.46
N HIS A 84 -5.39 -17.02 -1.34
CA HIS A 84 -4.14 -17.76 -1.29
C HIS A 84 -4.22 -19.00 -2.21
N PRO A 85 -3.17 -19.34 -2.99
CA PRO A 85 -3.20 -20.49 -3.91
C PRO A 85 -3.51 -21.83 -3.22
N SER A 86 -3.13 -21.95 -1.95
CA SER A 86 -3.37 -23.14 -1.12
C SER A 86 -4.68 -23.11 -0.33
N LEU A 87 -5.62 -22.21 -0.63
CA LEU A 87 -6.90 -22.03 0.08
C LEU A 87 -7.72 -23.32 0.23
N SER A 88 -7.57 -24.27 -0.70
CA SER A 88 -8.23 -25.57 -0.65
C SER A 88 -7.76 -26.48 0.49
N THR A 89 -6.67 -26.12 1.18
CA THR A 89 -6.09 -26.93 2.26
C THR A 89 -6.36 -26.29 3.61
N LYS A 90 -7.09 -27.00 4.49
CA LYS A 90 -7.35 -26.53 5.85
C LYS A 90 -6.04 -26.26 6.60
N GLY A 91 -5.95 -25.10 7.25
CA GLY A 91 -4.79 -24.70 8.05
C GLY A 91 -3.74 -23.88 7.30
N PHE A 92 -3.93 -23.65 5.99
CA PHE A 92 -3.09 -22.75 5.19
C PHE A 92 -3.66 -21.32 5.19
N PRO A 93 -2.86 -20.32 4.82
CA PRO A 93 -3.35 -18.95 4.67
C PRO A 93 -4.54 -18.90 3.71
N GLU A 94 -5.48 -18.01 4.01
CA GLU A 94 -6.69 -17.79 3.22
C GLU A 94 -6.48 -16.65 2.23
N ILE A 95 -5.79 -15.59 2.67
CA ILE A 95 -5.59 -14.36 1.90
C ILE A 95 -4.10 -14.09 1.75
N LEU A 96 -3.68 -13.83 0.52
CA LEU A 96 -2.35 -13.33 0.18
C LEU A 96 -2.44 -11.82 -0.08
N ILE A 97 -1.58 -11.07 0.61
CA ILE A 97 -1.45 -9.62 0.41
C ILE A 97 -0.03 -9.32 -0.01
N GLN A 98 0.12 -8.85 -1.25
CA GLN A 98 1.38 -8.43 -1.80
C GLN A 98 1.47 -6.90 -1.80
N GLY A 99 2.67 -6.35 -1.63
CA GLY A 99 2.83 -4.91 -1.61
C GLY A 99 4.25 -4.46 -1.93
N THR A 100 4.37 -3.25 -2.46
CA THR A 100 5.69 -2.66 -2.79
C THR A 100 6.50 -2.23 -1.57
N SER A 101 5.88 -2.16 -0.39
CA SER A 101 6.51 -1.86 0.88
C SER A 101 5.68 -2.39 2.05
N GLY A 102 6.24 -2.40 3.26
CA GLY A 102 5.52 -2.74 4.49
C GLY A 102 4.33 -1.82 4.77
N VAL A 103 4.39 -0.58 4.29
CA VAL A 103 3.24 0.35 4.35
C VAL A 103 2.13 -0.13 3.43
N GLU A 104 2.45 -0.57 2.21
CA GLU A 104 1.43 -1.06 1.28
C GLU A 104 0.86 -2.42 1.70
N LEU A 105 1.67 -3.28 2.32
CA LEU A 105 1.16 -4.50 2.97
C LEU A 105 0.13 -4.17 4.04
N SER A 106 0.45 -3.20 4.91
CA SER A 106 -0.46 -2.77 5.98
C SER A 106 -1.70 -2.06 5.44
N ALA A 107 -1.55 -1.28 4.37
CA ALA A 107 -2.66 -0.61 3.69
C ALA A 107 -3.59 -1.62 3.02
N GLY A 108 -3.04 -2.63 2.33
CA GLY A 108 -3.80 -3.72 1.72
C GLY A 108 -4.54 -4.55 2.77
N PHE A 109 -3.89 -4.85 3.90
CA PHE A 109 -4.53 -5.51 5.03
C PHE A 109 -5.70 -4.71 5.58
N HIS A 110 -5.50 -3.43 5.90
CA HIS A 110 -6.58 -2.55 6.35
C HIS A 110 -7.70 -2.44 5.31
N TRP A 111 -7.35 -2.31 4.04
CA TRP A 111 -8.31 -2.18 2.95
C TRP A 111 -9.17 -3.44 2.79
N TYR A 112 -8.56 -4.62 2.87
CA TYR A 112 -9.28 -5.91 2.91
C TYR A 112 -10.25 -5.95 4.08
N LEU A 113 -9.77 -5.69 5.30
CA LEU A 113 -10.64 -5.75 6.48
C LEU A 113 -11.81 -4.75 6.38
N LYS A 114 -11.57 -3.53 5.90
CA LYS A 114 -12.59 -2.50 5.77
C LYS A 114 -13.71 -2.91 4.80
N HIS A 115 -13.37 -3.49 3.66
CA HIS A 115 -14.33 -3.67 2.58
C HIS A 115 -14.85 -5.11 2.45
N TRP A 116 -14.07 -6.12 2.89
CA TRP A 116 -14.46 -7.54 2.88
C TRP A 116 -14.94 -7.99 4.24
N CYS A 117 -14.26 -7.57 5.32
CA CYS A 117 -14.69 -7.91 6.69
C CYS A 117 -15.59 -6.84 7.32
N LEU A 118 -15.86 -5.73 6.63
CA LEU A 118 -16.74 -4.64 7.08
C LEU A 118 -16.36 -4.11 8.48
N ILE A 119 -15.06 -3.97 8.74
CA ILE A 119 -14.58 -3.40 10.02
C ILE A 119 -14.42 -1.88 9.94
N HIS A 120 -14.26 -1.27 11.12
CA HIS A 120 -13.84 0.11 11.24
C HIS A 120 -12.69 0.26 12.26
N ILE A 121 -11.68 1.07 11.91
CA ILE A 121 -10.56 1.41 12.80
C ILE A 121 -10.45 2.93 12.86
N SER A 122 -10.52 3.50 14.06
CA SER A 122 -10.23 4.91 14.32
C SER A 122 -9.59 5.10 15.70
N TRP A 123 -9.26 6.35 16.04
CA TRP A 123 -8.87 6.67 17.41
C TRP A 123 -10.01 6.35 18.38
N GLU A 124 -9.68 5.94 19.60
CA GLU A 124 -10.64 5.53 20.62
C GLU A 124 -11.80 6.52 20.78
N LYS A 125 -11.48 7.82 20.88
CA LYS A 125 -12.49 8.89 21.01
C LYS A 125 -13.31 9.18 19.75
N THR A 126 -12.97 8.57 18.62
CA THR A 126 -13.60 8.78 17.30
C THR A 126 -14.24 7.49 16.76
N GLY A 127 -14.49 6.51 17.61
CA GLY A 127 -15.15 5.24 17.25
C GLY A 127 -14.33 3.99 17.51
N GLY A 128 -13.05 4.14 17.85
CA GLY A 128 -12.16 3.06 18.29
C GLY A 128 -12.05 1.92 17.30
N LEU A 129 -11.90 0.71 17.84
CA LEU A 129 -11.64 -0.51 17.10
C LEU A 129 -12.89 -1.40 17.03
N GLN A 130 -13.52 -1.48 15.87
CA GLN A 130 -14.75 -2.26 15.63
C GLN A 130 -14.44 -3.50 14.79
N LEU A 131 -14.15 -4.62 15.46
CA LEU A 131 -13.71 -5.88 14.82
C LEU A 131 -14.73 -7.03 14.91
N SER A 132 -15.93 -6.78 15.45
CA SER A 132 -16.93 -7.84 15.69
C SER A 132 -17.41 -8.54 14.42
N SER A 133 -17.28 -7.88 13.25
CA SER A 133 -17.63 -8.41 11.94
C SER A 133 -16.56 -9.30 11.31
N VAL A 134 -15.37 -9.41 11.89
CA VAL A 134 -14.29 -10.26 11.36
C VAL A 134 -14.70 -11.73 11.46
N PRO A 135 -14.77 -12.47 10.33
CA PRO A 135 -15.11 -13.88 10.37
C PRO A 135 -14.05 -14.74 11.09
N LYS A 136 -14.46 -15.94 11.52
CA LYS A 136 -13.53 -16.91 12.12
C LYS A 136 -12.47 -17.34 11.12
N VAL A 137 -11.33 -17.80 11.63
CA VAL A 137 -10.27 -18.46 10.84
C VAL A 137 -10.87 -19.58 9.99
N GLY A 138 -10.51 -19.62 8.71
CA GLY A 138 -11.06 -20.55 7.72
C GLY A 138 -12.41 -20.12 7.14
N SER A 139 -12.85 -18.89 7.39
CA SER A 139 -14.10 -18.32 6.91
C SER A 139 -13.94 -16.88 6.42
N LEU A 140 -12.71 -16.43 6.15
CA LEU A 140 -12.47 -15.08 5.66
C LEU A 140 -13.09 -14.91 4.25
N PRO A 141 -13.70 -13.75 3.94
CA PRO A 141 -14.40 -13.57 2.67
C PRO A 141 -13.43 -13.60 1.49
N HIS A 142 -13.73 -14.43 0.49
CA HIS A 142 -12.90 -14.52 -0.70
C HIS A 142 -12.99 -13.23 -1.54
N VAL A 143 -11.87 -12.85 -2.15
CA VAL A 143 -11.81 -11.80 -3.16
C VAL A 143 -12.07 -12.38 -4.56
N PRO A 144 -12.35 -11.55 -5.60
CA PRO A 144 -12.46 -12.03 -6.97
C PRO A 144 -11.20 -12.80 -7.41
N SER A 145 -11.36 -13.83 -8.25
CA SER A 145 -10.24 -14.68 -8.70
C SER A 145 -9.14 -13.93 -9.45
N ALA A 146 -9.46 -12.79 -10.07
CA ALA A 146 -8.48 -11.92 -10.72
C ALA A 146 -7.57 -11.17 -9.72
N GLY A 147 -7.89 -11.23 -8.42
CA GLY A 147 -7.27 -10.41 -7.40
C GLY A 147 -7.73 -8.95 -7.47
N ILE A 148 -7.23 -8.16 -6.54
CA ILE A 148 -7.52 -6.74 -6.42
C ILE A 148 -6.20 -5.99 -6.38
N LEU A 149 -5.95 -5.15 -7.37
CA LEU A 149 -4.78 -4.29 -7.43
C LEU A 149 -5.19 -2.85 -7.16
N VAL A 150 -4.52 -2.22 -6.19
CA VAL A 150 -4.76 -0.81 -5.84
C VAL A 150 -3.44 -0.07 -5.85
N GLN A 151 -3.28 0.82 -6.84
CA GLN A 151 -2.15 1.74 -6.92
C GLN A 151 -2.38 2.96 -6.04
N ARG A 152 -1.31 3.47 -5.46
CA ARG A 152 -1.36 4.75 -4.75
C ARG A 152 -1.56 5.89 -5.76
N PRO A 153 -2.53 6.78 -5.50
CA PRO A 153 -2.72 7.95 -6.36
C PRO A 153 -1.66 9.04 -6.13
N VAL A 154 -0.91 8.97 -5.01
CA VAL A 154 0.09 9.96 -4.64
C VAL A 154 1.39 9.30 -4.18
N PRO A 155 2.56 9.92 -4.47
CA PRO A 155 3.86 9.34 -4.13
C PRO A 155 4.18 9.41 -2.64
N LEU A 156 3.57 10.34 -1.90
CA LEU A 156 3.74 10.51 -0.45
C LEU A 156 2.38 10.76 0.20
N SER A 157 2.10 10.05 1.29
CA SER A 157 1.03 10.43 2.22
C SER A 157 1.67 10.83 3.54
N TYR A 158 1.44 12.07 3.92
CA TYR A 158 2.02 12.68 5.12
C TYR A 158 0.96 12.75 6.22
N TYR A 159 1.37 12.50 7.46
CA TYR A 159 0.54 12.60 8.64
C TYR A 159 1.35 13.30 9.75
N GLN A 160 0.63 14.04 10.61
CA GLN A 160 1.11 14.86 11.74
C GLN A 160 1.39 16.34 11.42
N ASN A 161 1.16 17.21 12.40
CA ASN A 161 1.64 18.59 12.41
C ASN A 161 2.75 18.70 13.46
N ALA A 162 3.64 19.69 13.33
CA ALA A 162 4.64 19.99 14.36
C ALA A 162 4.02 20.12 15.77
N VAL A 163 2.84 20.72 15.87
CA VAL A 163 2.15 20.91 17.15
C VAL A 163 1.54 19.62 17.72
N THR A 164 1.34 18.57 16.90
CA THR A 164 0.76 17.29 17.34
C THR A 164 1.61 16.63 18.43
N SER A 165 2.94 16.82 18.39
CA SER A 165 3.84 16.33 19.44
C SER A 165 3.45 16.82 20.84
N SER A 166 3.09 18.11 20.97
CA SER A 166 2.76 18.73 22.26
C SER A 166 1.29 18.57 22.62
N TYR A 167 0.38 18.78 21.65
CA TYR A 167 -1.06 18.77 21.94
C TYR A 167 -1.68 17.37 22.00
N SER A 168 -1.04 16.36 21.42
CA SER A 168 -1.61 15.01 21.32
C SER A 168 -0.69 13.92 21.86
N HIS A 169 0.62 13.98 21.57
CA HIS A 169 1.55 12.90 21.89
C HIS A 169 2.38 13.10 23.16
N ALA A 170 2.22 14.22 23.89
CA ALA A 170 3.12 14.62 24.97
C ALA A 170 3.32 13.56 26.06
N TRP A 171 2.34 12.66 26.23
CA TRP A 171 2.32 11.65 27.28
C TRP A 171 2.16 10.21 26.73
N TRP A 172 2.43 10.00 25.44
CA TRP A 172 2.40 8.65 24.84
C TRP A 172 3.66 7.86 25.23
N SER A 173 3.52 6.54 25.36
CA SER A 173 4.58 5.59 25.75
C SER A 173 4.69 4.42 24.79
#